data_AF-A0AAE3LHD9-F1
#
_entry.id   AF-A0AAE3LHD9-F1
#
_cell.length_a   1.000
_cell.length_b   1.000
_cell.length_c   1.000
_cell.angle_alpha   90.00
_cell.angle_beta   90.00
_cell.angle_gamma   90.00
#
_symmetry.space_group_name_H-M   'P 1'
#
loop_
_entity.id
_entity.type
_entity.pdbx_description
1 polymer ?
#
loop_
_entity_poly.entity_id
_entity_poly.type
_entity_poly.pdbx_seq_one_letter_code
_entity_poly.pdbx_strand_id
1 'polypeptide(L)'
;MGLLDAIKSVLGARETSESESSTADDTPQASDTPAGTASDAEPDTEASSGAETDVAESTAAGSQSPETSGADLTEPDSSPDSSGSGSAEMAASGTSDAAAEDASDRESGFDHLTTEPVEDGPDMADDAAELITEAEMDDTDAGEDDIQGTGTIPEDDPRVEFVDAATELVEFWGEYELDFSLSSLARLDDLVAEQWDADRFEDVEFGDDSYDAKVYTETATQLGSYFGEVLVRQHDSTWQRETSTGWTVSVPSGPDSEAAGATVSVFQVAEDCLTGESTFTGMHDALADRLNLSGRAGDGDTPVDLDRADIETVASDAEIEDAAERLRNGAEDLAERWPDYDLDFSVDSLERLDRLLEAELDRDRFENVELGDESDRESMLLTAHVVGVAGYLAEVLRRQRDADWAEQGRMVLIVAHNDSRTRIDPIEVAIAAVRGSGSLAASVPDVSHDDGLV
;
A
#
# COMPACT_ATOMS: atom_id res chain seq x y z
N MET A 1 -0.15 8.26 -21.96
CA MET A 1 0.05 7.10 -21.09
C MET A 1 -0.36 5.85 -21.82
N GLY A 2 0.47 4.79 -21.74
CA GLY A 2 0.14 3.49 -22.30
C GLY A 2 -0.92 2.76 -21.46
N LEU A 3 -1.53 1.71 -22.04
CA LEU A 3 -2.47 0.81 -21.34
C LEU A 3 -1.89 0.27 -20.02
N LEU A 4 -0.57 0.11 -19.96
CA LEU A 4 0.14 -0.42 -18.81
C LEU A 4 0.56 0.68 -17.82
N ASP A 5 0.69 1.96 -18.21
CA ASP A 5 0.88 3.07 -17.25
C ASP A 5 -0.37 3.28 -16.39
N ALA A 6 -1.56 3.26 -17.00
CA ALA A 6 -2.82 3.39 -16.27
C ALA A 6 -3.06 2.19 -15.36
N ILE A 7 -2.71 0.98 -15.82
CA ILE A 7 -2.81 -0.25 -15.04
C ILE A 7 -1.75 -0.28 -13.92
N LYS A 8 -0.51 0.15 -14.15
CA LYS A 8 0.55 0.25 -13.12
C LYS A 8 0.27 1.35 -12.10
N SER A 9 -0.22 2.50 -12.54
CA SER A 9 -0.64 3.61 -11.66
C SER A 9 -1.84 3.22 -10.79
N VAL A 10 -2.63 2.23 -11.22
CA VAL A 10 -3.77 1.66 -10.49
C VAL A 10 -3.38 0.43 -9.65
N LEU A 11 -2.26 -0.23 -9.94
CA LEU A 11 -1.86 -1.51 -9.34
C LEU A 11 -0.62 -1.45 -8.44
N GLY A 12 -0.03 -0.26 -8.22
CA GLY A 12 1.17 -0.15 -7.39
C GLY A 12 2.27 -1.11 -7.84
N ALA A 13 2.62 -1.14 -9.13
CA ALA A 13 3.72 -1.97 -9.60
C ALA A 13 5.04 -1.45 -8.99
N ARG A 14 5.49 -2.14 -7.93
CA ARG A 14 6.77 -1.92 -7.27
C ARG A 14 7.90 -2.10 -8.28
N GLU A 15 8.45 -1.01 -8.79
CA GLU A 15 9.71 -1.05 -9.54
C GLU A 15 10.81 -1.48 -8.56
N THR A 16 11.05 -2.78 -8.45
CA THR A 16 12.23 -3.31 -7.76
C THR A 16 13.45 -2.98 -8.61
N SER A 17 13.95 -1.75 -8.46
CA SER A 17 15.25 -1.37 -8.99
C SER A 17 16.32 -2.12 -8.21
N GLU A 18 16.77 -3.25 -8.77
CA GLU A 18 18.01 -3.91 -8.37
C GLU A 18 19.15 -2.90 -8.51
N SER A 19 19.48 -2.24 -7.40
CA SER A 19 20.63 -1.35 -7.30
C SER A 19 21.90 -2.20 -7.29
N GLU A 20 22.44 -2.46 -8.47
CA GLU A 20 23.80 -2.97 -8.62
C GLU A 20 24.78 -1.97 -7.97
N SER A 21 25.25 -2.35 -6.78
CA SER A 21 26.30 -1.67 -6.03
C SER A 21 27.56 -1.50 -6.88
N SER A 22 27.74 -0.31 -7.45
CA SER A 22 29.01 0.10 -8.04
C SER A 22 29.79 0.93 -7.03
N THR A 23 30.70 0.25 -6.34
CA THR A 23 31.70 0.88 -5.47
C THR A 23 32.71 1.65 -6.32
N ALA A 24 32.55 2.97 -6.39
CA ALA A 24 33.58 3.88 -6.88
C ALA A 24 34.16 4.68 -5.71
N ASP A 25 35.28 4.17 -5.24
CA ASP A 25 36.29 4.82 -4.41
C ASP A 25 36.71 6.16 -5.06
N ASP A 26 36.45 7.30 -4.42
CA ASP A 26 37.32 8.47 -4.60
C ASP A 26 37.34 9.38 -3.36
N THR A 27 38.56 9.66 -2.94
CA THR A 27 38.94 10.34 -1.68
C THR A 27 38.93 11.86 -1.88
N PRO A 28 38.59 12.68 -0.86
CA PRO A 28 38.41 14.12 -1.06
C PRO A 28 39.74 14.87 -1.11
N GLN A 29 39.86 15.83 -2.05
CA GLN A 29 40.85 16.90 -1.95
C GLN A 29 40.20 18.23 -1.57
N ALA A 30 40.52 18.67 -0.37
CA ALA A 30 40.32 20.03 0.12
C ALA A 30 41.12 21.05 -0.69
N SER A 31 40.53 22.22 -0.93
CA SER A 31 41.26 23.47 -1.18
C SER A 31 40.43 24.67 -0.75
N ASP A 32 40.93 25.36 0.27
CA ASP A 32 40.54 26.68 0.77
C ASP A 32 40.64 27.81 -0.30
N THR A 33 39.55 28.58 -0.47
CA THR A 33 39.37 30.04 -0.14
C THR A 33 40.37 31.09 -0.73
N PRO A 34 40.06 32.42 -0.97
CA PRO A 34 38.80 33.22 -0.95
C PRO A 34 38.56 34.23 -2.13
N ALA A 35 37.39 34.89 -2.05
CA ALA A 35 37.07 36.33 -2.28
C ALA A 35 36.71 36.87 -3.69
N GLY A 36 35.56 37.57 -3.76
CA GLY A 36 35.43 38.77 -4.60
C GLY A 36 34.04 39.20 -5.08
N THR A 37 33.35 40.02 -4.28
CA THR A 37 32.56 41.22 -4.67
C THR A 37 31.25 41.14 -5.47
N ALA A 38 30.17 41.43 -4.73
CA ALA A 38 28.99 42.27 -4.98
C ALA A 38 28.78 43.03 -6.31
N SER A 39 27.53 43.01 -6.79
CA SER A 39 26.75 44.10 -7.43
C SER A 39 25.32 43.54 -7.65
N ASP A 40 24.27 43.88 -6.91
CA ASP A 40 23.49 45.14 -6.86
C ASP A 40 23.14 45.71 -8.24
N ALA A 41 21.90 45.43 -8.71
CA ALA A 41 21.04 46.32 -9.50
C ALA A 41 19.75 45.59 -9.96
N GLU A 42 18.66 45.74 -9.19
CA GLU A 42 17.32 46.01 -9.76
C GLU A 42 17.31 47.49 -10.25
N PRO A 43 16.45 47.95 -11.21
CA PRO A 43 15.00 47.73 -11.13
C PRO A 43 14.17 47.77 -12.44
N ASP A 44 12.86 47.61 -12.22
CA ASP A 44 11.72 48.27 -12.86
C ASP A 44 11.18 47.81 -14.23
N THR A 45 9.95 47.27 -14.14
CA THR A 45 8.71 47.85 -14.71
C THR A 45 8.59 47.96 -16.24
N GLU A 46 7.57 47.29 -16.80
CA GLU A 46 6.47 47.90 -17.57
C GLU A 46 5.58 46.83 -18.23
N ALA A 47 4.29 47.09 -18.18
CA ALA A 47 3.20 46.31 -18.77
C ALA A 47 3.05 46.56 -20.28
N SER A 48 2.57 45.55 -21.02
CA SER A 48 1.70 45.69 -22.21
C SER A 48 1.27 44.28 -22.65
N SER A 49 0.00 43.91 -22.51
CA SER A 49 -1.12 44.25 -23.41
C SER A 49 -0.99 43.57 -24.77
N GLY A 50 -1.98 42.72 -25.12
CA GLY A 50 -2.09 42.16 -26.47
C GLY A 50 -3.00 40.93 -26.55
N ALA A 51 -4.31 41.16 -26.50
CA ALA A 51 -5.31 40.21 -27.00
C ALA A 51 -5.29 40.15 -28.54
N GLU A 52 -6.13 39.26 -29.09
CA GLU A 52 -6.63 39.15 -30.47
C GLU A 52 -5.97 38.01 -31.29
N THR A 53 -6.64 36.84 -31.33
CA THR A 53 -7.48 36.31 -32.45
C THR A 53 -6.69 35.90 -33.69
N ASP A 54 -6.79 34.65 -34.13
CA ASP A 54 -7.72 34.27 -35.21
C ASP A 54 -7.63 32.78 -35.59
N VAL A 55 -8.81 32.20 -35.70
CA VAL A 55 -9.33 31.18 -36.63
C VAL A 55 -8.41 30.70 -37.76
N ALA A 56 -8.29 29.37 -37.92
CA ALA A 56 -8.37 28.73 -39.24
C ALA A 56 -8.64 27.22 -39.17
N GLU A 57 -9.87 26.88 -39.51
CA GLU A 57 -10.41 25.64 -40.05
C GLU A 57 -9.57 25.06 -41.22
N SER A 58 -9.36 23.74 -41.24
CA SER A 58 -9.13 22.97 -42.49
C SER A 58 -9.49 21.49 -42.35
N THR A 59 -10.73 21.20 -42.74
CA THR A 59 -11.17 20.13 -43.64
C THR A 59 -10.25 18.92 -43.91
N ALA A 60 -10.79 17.76 -43.50
CA ALA A 60 -11.23 16.63 -44.34
C ALA A 60 -10.25 15.77 -45.17
N ALA A 61 -10.45 14.47 -44.94
CA ALA A 61 -10.47 13.34 -45.88
C ALA A 61 -9.14 12.68 -46.31
N GLY A 62 -9.08 11.36 -46.11
CA GLY A 62 -8.08 10.51 -46.74
C GLY A 62 -8.08 9.07 -46.25
N SER A 63 -9.11 8.29 -46.59
CA SER A 63 -9.07 6.83 -46.56
C SER A 63 -7.87 6.29 -47.34
N GLN A 64 -7.17 5.28 -46.80
CA GLN A 64 -6.44 4.28 -47.58
C GLN A 64 -6.07 3.07 -46.72
N SER A 65 -6.81 1.98 -46.93
CA SER A 65 -6.34 0.61 -46.68
C SER A 65 -5.13 0.29 -47.57
N PRO A 66 -4.35 -0.73 -47.19
CA PRO A 66 -4.09 -1.78 -48.17
C PRO A 66 -4.25 -3.18 -47.58
N GLU A 67 -5.11 -3.97 -48.22
CA GLU A 67 -4.94 -5.42 -48.30
C GLU A 67 -3.78 -5.74 -49.25
N THR A 68 -2.87 -6.63 -48.88
CA THR A 68 -2.26 -7.57 -49.85
C THR A 68 -1.76 -8.85 -49.18
N SER A 69 -2.36 -9.95 -49.62
CA SER A 69 -1.70 -11.16 -50.12
C SER A 69 -1.10 -12.18 -49.13
N GLY A 70 -1.69 -13.37 -49.19
CA GLY A 70 -1.13 -14.61 -48.65
C GLY A 70 -0.12 -15.34 -49.55
N ALA A 71 0.53 -16.31 -48.92
CA ALA A 71 1.21 -17.50 -49.45
C ALA A 71 1.32 -18.45 -48.23
N ASP A 72 0.62 -19.57 -48.13
CA ASP A 72 0.77 -20.85 -48.84
C ASP A 72 2.08 -21.61 -48.50
N LEU A 73 1.89 -22.72 -47.77
CA LEU A 73 2.70 -23.95 -47.62
C LEU A 73 4.05 -23.90 -46.87
N THR A 74 4.15 -24.61 -45.73
CA THR A 74 4.68 -25.99 -45.69
C THR A 74 4.72 -26.55 -44.25
N GLU A 75 4.16 -27.76 -44.08
CA GLU A 75 4.43 -28.69 -42.98
C GLU A 75 5.91 -29.12 -42.97
N PRO A 76 6.43 -29.62 -41.83
CA PRO A 76 6.61 -31.07 -41.82
C PRO A 76 6.26 -31.77 -40.49
N ASP A 77 5.57 -32.88 -40.66
CA ASP A 77 5.50 -34.04 -39.78
C ASP A 77 6.88 -34.72 -39.65
N SER A 78 7.29 -35.10 -38.42
CA SER A 78 7.96 -36.37 -38.09
C SER A 78 8.37 -36.43 -36.61
N SER A 79 7.62 -37.19 -35.82
CA SER A 79 8.15 -37.95 -34.66
C SER A 79 8.79 -39.27 -35.15
N PRO A 80 9.22 -40.23 -34.31
CA PRO A 80 9.92 -40.21 -33.01
C PRO A 80 11.22 -41.07 -33.07
N ASP A 81 12.07 -41.09 -32.03
CA ASP A 81 12.56 -42.36 -31.45
C ASP A 81 13.48 -42.25 -30.23
N SER A 82 13.31 -43.24 -29.36
CA SER A 82 14.34 -44.00 -28.62
C SER A 82 14.97 -43.48 -27.31
N SER A 83 14.42 -44.02 -26.23
CA SER A 83 15.03 -45.04 -25.35
C SER A 83 16.23 -44.69 -24.43
N GLY A 84 16.03 -45.00 -23.13
CA GLY A 84 17.09 -45.44 -22.20
C GLY A 84 16.67 -45.24 -20.74
N SER A 85 16.19 -46.29 -20.05
CA SER A 85 16.88 -46.99 -18.94
C SER A 85 17.36 -46.10 -17.79
N GLY A 86 17.05 -46.32 -16.51
CA GLY A 86 16.44 -47.45 -15.80
C GLY A 86 16.80 -47.36 -14.30
N SER A 87 16.06 -48.10 -13.46
CA SER A 87 16.37 -48.56 -12.08
C SER A 87 16.64 -47.50 -11.00
N ALA A 88 15.83 -47.36 -9.93
CA ALA A 88 15.50 -48.30 -8.84
C ALA A 88 16.60 -48.50 -7.77
N GLU A 89 16.14 -48.39 -6.51
CA GLU A 89 16.62 -49.06 -5.28
C GLU A 89 17.56 -48.33 -4.29
N MET A 90 17.00 -48.13 -3.08
CA MET A 90 17.46 -48.62 -1.75
C MET A 90 18.78 -48.10 -1.17
N ALA A 91 18.72 -47.49 0.02
CA ALA A 91 18.92 -48.18 1.31
C ALA A 91 19.37 -47.23 2.44
N ALA A 92 18.87 -47.53 3.64
CA ALA A 92 19.17 -46.93 4.93
C ALA A 92 20.55 -47.31 5.52
N SER A 93 21.05 -46.55 6.52
CA SER A 93 21.39 -47.04 7.88
C SER A 93 22.47 -46.24 8.64
N GLY A 94 22.30 -46.19 9.97
CA GLY A 94 23.32 -46.05 11.02
C GLY A 94 23.41 -44.63 11.58
N THR A 95 23.01 -44.27 12.81
CA THR A 95 23.22 -44.82 14.17
C THR A 95 24.67 -45.14 14.50
N SER A 96 25.26 -44.41 15.47
CA SER A 96 25.59 -44.87 16.84
C SER A 96 26.78 -44.09 17.44
N ASP A 97 26.70 -43.88 18.76
CA ASP A 97 27.79 -43.82 19.76
C ASP A 97 28.73 -42.61 19.81
N ALA A 98 29.28 -42.16 20.94
CA ALA A 98 28.97 -42.11 22.38
C ALA A 98 30.33 -41.83 23.09
N ALA A 99 30.25 -41.12 24.23
CA ALA A 99 31.25 -41.05 25.31
C ALA A 99 32.59 -40.32 24.96
N ALA A 100 33.26 -39.61 25.87
CA ALA A 100 33.28 -39.72 27.32
C ALA A 100 33.80 -38.42 27.99
N GLU A 101 33.48 -38.33 29.28
CA GLU A 101 33.89 -37.37 30.29
C GLU A 101 35.41 -37.38 30.58
N ASP A 102 35.95 -36.27 31.10
CA ASP A 102 36.86 -36.34 32.25
C ASP A 102 36.86 -35.04 33.07
N ALA A 103 36.93 -35.24 34.38
CA ALA A 103 36.72 -34.30 35.46
C ALA A 103 38.02 -33.62 35.91
N SER A 104 37.92 -32.52 36.64
CA SER A 104 38.53 -32.41 37.98
C SER A 104 38.26 -31.06 38.65
N ASP A 105 37.51 -31.15 39.74
CA ASP A 105 37.68 -30.52 41.05
C ASP A 105 38.64 -29.33 41.20
N ARG A 106 38.12 -28.27 41.83
CA ARG A 106 38.82 -27.55 42.91
C ARG A 106 37.81 -26.85 43.83
N GLU A 107 37.53 -27.49 44.96
CA GLU A 107 36.97 -26.84 46.15
C GLU A 107 38.07 -26.09 46.94
N SER A 108 37.74 -24.89 47.42
CA SER A 108 38.21 -24.19 48.63
C SER A 108 37.71 -22.73 48.49
N GLY A 109 36.90 -22.13 49.35
CA GLY A 109 36.73 -22.28 50.79
C GLY A 109 37.05 -20.94 51.47
N PHE A 110 36.06 -20.42 52.20
CA PHE A 110 36.09 -19.38 53.26
C PHE A 110 35.84 -17.89 52.94
N ASP A 111 34.69 -17.44 53.48
CA ASP A 111 34.40 -16.23 54.28
C ASP A 111 34.87 -14.85 53.79
N HIS A 112 33.91 -13.98 53.47
CA HIS A 112 33.57 -12.88 54.39
C HIS A 112 32.17 -12.33 54.10
N LEU A 113 31.36 -12.29 55.16
CA LEU A 113 30.21 -11.40 55.29
C LEU A 113 30.69 -9.96 55.44
N THR A 114 30.32 -9.09 54.51
CA THR A 114 30.10 -7.67 54.77
C THR A 114 28.81 -7.25 54.09
N THR A 115 27.79 -7.06 54.91
CA THR A 115 26.53 -6.38 54.60
C THR A 115 26.78 -4.89 54.44
N GLU A 116 26.51 -4.34 53.26
CA GLU A 116 26.18 -2.93 53.09
C GLU A 116 24.74 -2.82 52.57
N PRO A 117 23.88 -1.98 53.18
CA PRO A 117 22.51 -1.77 52.72
C PRO A 117 22.51 -0.82 51.51
N VAL A 118 21.91 -1.21 50.41
CA VAL A 118 21.58 -0.28 49.32
C VAL A 118 20.18 0.26 49.57
N GLU A 119 20.09 1.58 49.56
CA GLU A 119 18.92 2.44 49.79
C GLU A 119 17.80 2.25 48.74
N ASP A 120 16.59 2.51 49.23
CA ASP A 120 15.28 2.54 48.55
C ASP A 120 15.28 3.18 47.16
N GLY A 121 14.80 2.42 46.17
CA GLY A 121 14.10 2.95 44.99
C GLY A 121 12.59 2.77 45.16
N PRO A 122 11.73 3.66 44.61
CA PRO A 122 10.31 3.71 44.93
C PRO A 122 9.56 2.44 44.51
N ASP A 123 8.81 1.89 45.48
CA ASP A 123 7.99 0.68 45.42
C ASP A 123 6.70 0.93 44.63
N MET A 124 6.65 0.48 43.36
CA MET A 124 5.50 0.59 42.44
C MET A 124 4.52 -0.58 42.60
N ALA A 125 4.20 -0.97 43.84
CA ALA A 125 3.34 -2.12 44.13
C ALA A 125 1.99 -1.78 44.79
N ASP A 126 1.68 -0.50 45.07
CA ASP A 126 0.51 -0.12 45.89
C ASP A 126 -0.60 0.69 45.18
N ASP A 127 -0.48 1.04 43.89
CA ASP A 127 -1.51 1.86 43.18
C ASP A 127 -2.47 1.06 42.27
N ALA A 128 -2.43 -0.27 42.27
CA ALA A 128 -3.32 -1.11 41.45
C ALA A 128 -4.70 -1.43 42.11
N ALA A 129 -5.09 -0.70 43.16
CA ALA A 129 -6.29 -1.03 43.95
C ALA A 129 -7.36 0.08 44.03
N GLU A 130 -7.23 1.21 43.33
CA GLU A 130 -8.24 2.30 43.34
C GLU A 130 -9.11 2.38 42.06
N LEU A 131 -8.90 1.49 41.08
CA LEU A 131 -9.59 1.50 39.77
C LEU A 131 -10.93 0.74 39.71
N ILE A 132 -11.55 0.40 40.84
CA ILE A 132 -12.86 -0.29 40.88
C ILE A 132 -13.78 0.34 41.93
N THR A 133 -14.15 1.61 41.76
CA THR A 133 -15.43 2.16 42.25
C THR A 133 -15.69 3.53 41.62
N GLU A 134 -16.40 3.58 40.49
CA GLU A 134 -17.39 4.62 40.17
C GLU A 134 -18.12 4.27 38.87
N ALA A 135 -19.00 3.27 38.99
CA ALA A 135 -20.12 3.09 38.08
C ALA A 135 -21.39 3.56 38.82
N GLU A 136 -22.30 4.16 38.05
CA GLU A 136 -23.67 4.61 38.39
C GLU A 136 -23.82 6.04 38.95
N MET A 137 -24.20 7.00 38.08
CA MET A 137 -25.35 7.96 38.13
C MET A 137 -25.31 8.78 36.83
N ASP A 138 -26.35 9.24 36.15
CA ASP A 138 -27.80 9.06 36.10
C ASP A 138 -28.28 9.82 34.83
N ASP A 139 -29.46 9.46 34.39
CA ASP A 139 -30.23 9.78 33.18
C ASP A 139 -30.30 11.23 32.63
N THR A 140 -30.35 11.29 31.28
CA THR A 140 -31.27 12.08 30.42
C THR A 140 -31.09 13.61 30.28
N ASP A 141 -30.79 14.07 29.05
CA ASP A 141 -31.70 14.94 28.27
C ASP A 141 -31.39 14.87 26.76
N ALA A 142 -32.45 14.89 25.96
CA ALA A 142 -32.45 14.72 24.51
C ALA A 142 -32.72 16.05 23.79
N GLY A 143 -31.97 16.30 22.72
CA GLY A 143 -32.36 17.15 21.59
C GLY A 143 -31.62 18.48 21.48
N GLU A 144 -30.80 18.62 20.44
CA GLU A 144 -31.07 19.54 19.32
C GLU A 144 -30.03 19.37 18.20
N ASP A 145 -30.51 19.65 16.99
CA ASP A 145 -29.92 19.43 15.67
C ASP A 145 -28.55 20.06 15.39
N ASP A 146 -27.79 19.35 14.55
CA ASP A 146 -27.00 19.83 13.40
C ASP A 146 -26.12 21.07 13.59
N ILE A 147 -24.84 20.83 13.92
CA ILE A 147 -23.74 21.74 13.54
C ILE A 147 -22.54 20.89 13.08
N GLN A 148 -22.19 21.04 11.81
CA GLN A 148 -20.96 20.56 11.19
C GLN A 148 -19.71 21.11 11.92
N GLY A 149 -18.83 20.21 12.36
CA GLY A 149 -17.50 20.52 12.91
C GLY A 149 -16.93 19.33 13.68
N THR A 150 -15.83 18.75 13.19
CA THR A 150 -15.01 17.70 13.85
C THR A 150 -15.84 16.66 14.62
N GLY A 151 -16.49 15.76 13.89
CA GLY A 151 -17.34 14.74 14.50
C GLY A 151 -16.56 13.90 15.51
N THR A 152 -17.06 13.86 16.75
CA THR A 152 -16.65 12.89 17.76
C THR A 152 -16.72 11.49 17.13
N ILE A 153 -15.56 10.83 17.04
CA ILE A 153 -15.48 9.46 16.56
C ILE A 153 -16.36 8.60 17.48
N PRO A 154 -17.25 7.74 16.96
CA PRO A 154 -18.03 6.84 17.80
C PRO A 154 -17.11 6.01 18.70
N GLU A 155 -17.47 5.83 19.97
CA GLU A 155 -16.64 5.10 20.95
C GLU A 155 -16.33 3.66 20.53
N ASP A 156 -17.18 3.05 19.69
CA ASP A 156 -17.01 1.71 19.13
C ASP A 156 -16.16 1.67 17.85
N ASP A 157 -15.69 2.82 17.36
CA ASP A 157 -14.87 2.89 16.16
C ASP A 157 -13.40 2.58 16.50
N PRO A 158 -12.76 1.62 15.82
CA PRO A 158 -11.36 1.26 16.09
C PRO A 158 -10.37 2.43 15.93
N ARG A 159 -10.76 3.53 15.26
CA ARG A 159 -9.96 4.76 15.17
C ARG A 159 -9.82 5.51 16.49
N VAL A 160 -10.69 5.24 17.47
CA VAL A 160 -10.56 5.81 18.83
C VAL A 160 -9.20 5.45 19.41
N GLU A 161 -8.74 4.21 19.22
CA GLU A 161 -7.42 3.76 19.71
C GLU A 161 -6.26 4.56 19.08
N PHE A 162 -6.35 4.93 17.81
CA PHE A 162 -5.32 5.74 17.14
C PHE A 162 -5.35 7.20 17.60
N VAL A 163 -6.54 7.78 17.76
CA VAL A 163 -6.68 9.14 18.30
C VAL A 163 -6.18 9.21 19.74
N ASP A 164 -6.49 8.20 20.55
CA ASP A 164 -6.02 8.09 21.93
C ASP A 164 -4.49 7.94 21.97
N ALA A 165 -3.92 7.05 21.15
CA ALA A 165 -2.46 6.88 21.06
C ALA A 165 -1.74 8.18 20.61
N ALA A 166 -2.31 8.89 19.64
CA ALA A 166 -1.79 10.17 19.19
C ALA A 166 -1.90 11.27 20.26
N THR A 167 -2.98 11.25 21.05
CA THR A 167 -3.20 12.21 22.14
C THR A 167 -2.29 11.91 23.33
N GLU A 168 -2.12 10.63 23.68
CA GLU A 168 -1.19 10.18 24.71
C GLU A 168 0.24 10.60 24.38
N LEU A 169 0.67 10.49 23.12
CA LEU A 169 1.98 10.97 22.67
C LEU A 169 2.14 12.47 22.95
N VAL A 170 1.14 13.29 22.63
CA VAL A 170 1.15 14.74 22.86
C VAL A 170 1.18 15.07 24.35
N GLU A 171 0.38 14.37 25.15
CA GLU A 171 0.32 14.59 26.60
C GLU A 171 1.62 14.18 27.30
N PHE A 172 2.17 13.03 26.92
CA PHE A 172 3.41 12.50 27.48
C PHE A 172 4.62 13.36 27.11
N TRP A 173 4.72 13.75 25.84
CA TRP A 173 5.82 14.58 25.31
C TRP A 173 5.45 16.07 25.20
N GLY A 174 4.62 16.58 26.12
CA GLY A 174 4.11 17.96 26.08
C GLY A 174 5.20 19.06 26.05
N GLU A 175 6.46 18.73 26.36
CA GLU A 175 7.60 19.65 26.24
C GLU A 175 7.99 19.97 24.79
N TYR A 176 7.67 19.09 23.83
CA TYR A 176 7.94 19.29 22.40
C TYR A 176 6.86 20.11 21.70
N GLU A 177 5.82 20.58 22.42
CA GLU A 177 4.72 21.40 21.88
C GLU A 177 4.10 20.79 20.61
N LEU A 178 3.81 19.48 20.64
CA LEU A 178 3.15 18.77 19.55
C LEU A 178 1.67 19.14 19.50
N ASP A 179 1.21 19.80 18.42
CA ASP A 179 -0.15 20.36 18.33
C ASP A 179 -0.91 19.96 17.06
N PHE A 180 -0.41 18.95 16.34
CA PHE A 180 -0.94 18.45 15.08
C PHE A 180 -0.94 19.46 13.93
N SER A 181 -0.11 20.51 14.02
CA SER A 181 0.17 21.42 12.91
C SER A 181 1.23 20.83 11.98
N LEU A 182 1.31 21.33 10.74
CA LEU A 182 2.42 20.93 9.84
C LEU A 182 3.79 21.30 10.44
N SER A 183 3.87 22.44 11.13
CA SER A 183 5.11 22.88 11.79
C SER A 183 5.53 22.04 12.98
N SER A 184 4.63 21.25 13.58
CA SER A 184 5.00 20.37 14.69
C SER A 184 5.65 19.06 14.21
N LEU A 185 5.59 18.73 12.91
CA LEU A 185 6.30 17.57 12.36
C LEU A 185 7.82 17.71 12.50
N ALA A 186 8.38 18.91 12.35
CA ALA A 186 9.81 19.14 12.60
C ALA A 186 10.18 18.88 14.07
N ARG A 187 9.28 19.20 15.01
CA ARG A 187 9.48 18.91 16.45
C ARG A 187 9.31 17.42 16.76
N LEU A 188 8.46 16.73 16.00
CA LEU A 188 8.32 15.28 16.07
C LEU A 188 9.61 14.59 15.58
N ASP A 189 10.22 15.10 14.51
CA ASP A 189 11.52 14.61 14.02
C ASP A 189 12.62 14.83 15.07
N ASP A 190 12.66 16.00 15.71
CA ASP A 190 13.58 16.29 16.82
C ASP A 190 13.37 15.32 18.01
N LEU A 191 12.10 15.07 18.38
CA LEU A 191 11.75 14.09 19.42
C LEU A 191 12.27 12.70 19.04
N VAL A 192 12.07 12.28 17.78
CA VAL A 192 12.49 10.96 17.33
C VAL A 192 14.00 10.80 17.43
N ALA A 193 14.74 11.77 16.90
CA ALA A 193 16.20 11.78 16.92
C ALA A 193 16.80 11.86 18.34
N GLU A 194 16.11 12.47 19.30
CA GLU A 194 16.59 12.59 20.68
C GLU A 194 16.28 11.35 21.54
N GLN A 195 15.11 10.73 21.36
CA GLN A 195 14.64 9.64 22.23
C GLN A 195 14.99 8.25 21.71
N TRP A 196 15.05 8.06 20.40
CA TRP A 196 15.35 6.78 19.78
C TRP A 196 16.58 6.90 18.88
N ASP A 197 17.61 6.11 19.20
CA ASP A 197 18.74 5.90 18.31
C ASP A 197 18.26 5.04 17.13
N ALA A 198 18.60 5.42 15.89
CA ALA A 198 18.20 4.67 14.69
C ALA A 198 18.68 3.21 14.74
N ASP A 199 19.84 2.97 15.35
CA ASP A 199 20.43 1.63 15.52
C ASP A 199 19.67 0.80 16.56
N ARG A 200 18.75 1.38 17.34
CA ARG A 200 18.02 0.68 18.42
C ARG A 200 17.07 -0.39 17.89
N PHE A 201 16.49 -0.16 16.72
CA PHE A 201 15.44 -1.00 16.15
C PHE A 201 15.82 -1.66 14.83
N GLU A 202 17.10 -1.56 14.41
CA GLU A 202 17.58 -2.09 13.11
C GLU A 202 17.24 -3.57 12.89
N ASP A 203 17.26 -4.38 13.95
CA ASP A 203 17.00 -5.83 13.91
C ASP A 203 15.60 -6.22 14.47
N VAL A 204 14.69 -5.25 14.65
CA VAL A 204 13.39 -5.46 15.30
C VAL A 204 12.25 -5.40 14.28
N GLU A 205 11.44 -6.46 14.24
CA GLU A 205 10.29 -6.55 13.33
C GLU A 205 9.01 -6.07 13.99
N PHE A 206 8.20 -5.30 13.26
CA PHE A 206 6.89 -4.85 13.71
C PHE A 206 5.95 -6.04 13.96
N GLY A 207 5.36 -6.11 15.15
CA GLY A 207 4.38 -7.13 15.52
C GLY A 207 5.00 -8.43 16.05
N ASP A 208 6.32 -8.51 16.21
CA ASP A 208 6.97 -9.64 16.87
C ASP A 208 6.69 -9.68 18.39
N ASP A 209 6.82 -10.87 18.98
CA ASP A 209 6.49 -11.15 20.37
C ASP A 209 7.58 -10.76 21.37
N SER A 210 8.79 -10.42 20.89
CA SER A 210 9.89 -9.99 21.74
C SER A 210 9.56 -8.69 22.49
N TYR A 211 10.24 -8.45 23.62
CA TYR A 211 9.99 -7.24 24.41
C TYR A 211 10.33 -5.98 23.61
N ASP A 212 11.45 -6.01 22.88
CA ASP A 212 11.88 -4.89 22.05
C ASP A 212 10.94 -4.67 20.87
N ALA A 213 10.40 -5.74 20.26
CA ALA A 213 9.36 -5.64 19.23
C ALA A 213 8.04 -5.04 19.75
N LYS A 214 7.62 -5.38 20.98
CA LYS A 214 6.43 -4.77 21.57
C LYS A 214 6.59 -3.28 21.79
N VAL A 215 7.74 -2.86 22.33
CA VAL A 215 8.06 -1.44 22.51
C VAL A 215 8.15 -0.74 21.16
N TYR A 216 8.78 -1.36 20.17
CA TYR A 216 8.88 -0.84 18.81
C TYR A 216 7.50 -0.65 18.17
N THR A 217 6.66 -1.68 18.18
CA THR A 217 5.29 -1.64 17.64
C THR A 217 4.43 -0.59 18.33
N GLU A 218 4.49 -0.48 19.66
CA GLU A 218 3.77 0.55 20.41
C GLU A 218 4.25 1.96 20.01
N THR A 219 5.56 2.16 19.91
CA THR A 219 6.16 3.44 19.51
C THR A 219 5.78 3.82 18.07
N ALA A 220 5.95 2.91 17.12
CA ALA A 220 5.58 3.12 15.72
C ALA A 220 4.06 3.37 15.58
N THR A 221 3.24 2.72 16.40
CA THR A 221 1.79 2.97 16.43
C THR A 221 1.47 4.37 16.93
N GLN A 222 2.08 4.85 18.01
CA GLN A 222 1.86 6.20 18.52
C GLN A 222 2.32 7.28 17.53
N LEU A 223 3.53 7.16 16.98
CA LEU A 223 4.08 8.10 16.01
C LEU A 223 3.30 8.09 14.68
N GLY A 224 2.97 6.91 14.17
CA GLY A 224 2.16 6.75 12.96
C GLY A 224 0.74 7.30 13.12
N SER A 225 0.13 7.09 14.30
CA SER A 225 -1.19 7.66 14.62
C SER A 225 -1.14 9.18 14.68
N TYR A 226 -0.09 9.77 15.28
CA TYR A 226 0.10 11.21 15.30
C TYR A 226 0.23 11.78 13.87
N PHE A 227 1.07 11.17 13.04
CA PHE A 227 1.23 11.59 11.65
C PHE A 227 -0.07 11.45 10.84
N GLY A 228 -0.80 10.35 11.02
CA GLY A 228 -2.12 10.16 10.41
C GLY A 228 -3.11 11.24 10.83
N GLU A 229 -3.15 11.62 12.11
CA GLU A 229 -4.01 12.70 12.59
C GLU A 229 -3.62 14.08 12.04
N VAL A 230 -2.32 14.33 11.80
CA VAL A 230 -1.89 15.55 11.08
C VAL A 230 -2.47 15.57 9.67
N LEU A 231 -2.38 14.46 8.93
CA LEU A 231 -2.95 14.37 7.58
C LEU A 231 -4.48 14.58 7.59
N VAL A 232 -5.19 13.92 8.51
CA VAL A 232 -6.65 14.06 8.67
C VAL A 232 -7.05 15.51 8.94
N ARG A 233 -6.33 16.19 9.83
CA ARG A 233 -6.68 17.56 10.26
C ARG A 233 -6.27 18.64 9.26
N GLN A 234 -5.15 18.45 8.56
CA GLN A 234 -4.59 19.48 7.67
C GLN A 234 -5.05 19.35 6.21
N HIS A 235 -5.39 18.13 5.78
CA HIS A 235 -5.67 17.82 4.36
C HIS A 235 -7.01 17.13 4.14
N ASP A 236 -7.96 17.24 5.06
CA ASP A 236 -9.27 16.57 4.99
C ASP A 236 -9.16 15.06 4.69
N SER A 237 -8.07 14.44 5.16
CA SER A 237 -7.76 13.03 4.90
C SER A 237 -8.63 12.11 5.74
N THR A 238 -8.73 10.84 5.35
CA THR A 238 -9.58 9.86 6.05
C THR A 238 -8.86 8.54 6.32
N TRP A 239 -9.00 8.02 7.54
CA TRP A 239 -8.55 6.67 7.89
C TRP A 239 -9.38 5.62 7.17
N GLN A 240 -8.72 4.60 6.64
CA GLN A 240 -9.33 3.46 5.99
C GLN A 240 -8.62 2.16 6.36
N ARG A 241 -9.34 1.04 6.26
CA ARG A 241 -8.79 -0.30 6.49
C ARG A 241 -8.70 -1.06 5.18
N GLU A 242 -7.49 -1.37 4.79
CA GLU A 242 -7.13 -2.21 3.66
C GLU A 242 -6.91 -3.67 4.09
N THR A 243 -7.17 -4.60 3.19
CA THR A 243 -7.16 -6.04 3.49
C THR A 243 -5.73 -6.59 3.62
N SER A 244 -4.77 -6.01 2.90
CA SER A 244 -3.38 -6.48 2.81
C SER A 244 -2.42 -5.73 3.75
N THR A 245 -2.58 -4.41 3.85
CA THR A 245 -1.66 -3.49 4.56
C THR A 245 -2.22 -3.02 5.91
N GLY A 246 -3.50 -3.28 6.21
CA GLY A 246 -4.13 -2.87 7.46
C GLY A 246 -4.65 -1.44 7.41
N TRP A 247 -4.39 -0.64 8.43
CA TRP A 247 -4.91 0.73 8.52
C TRP A 247 -4.02 1.71 7.78
N THR A 248 -4.61 2.50 6.89
CA THR A 248 -3.94 3.53 6.09
C THR A 248 -4.74 4.83 6.11
N VAL A 249 -4.13 5.92 5.62
CA VAL A 249 -4.79 7.23 5.48
C VAL A 249 -4.92 7.57 4.00
N SER A 250 -6.16 7.82 3.55
CA SER A 250 -6.45 8.35 2.22
C SER A 250 -6.37 9.87 2.24
N VAL A 251 -5.43 10.41 1.45
CA VAL A 251 -5.13 11.84 1.34
C VAL A 251 -5.64 12.34 -0.02
N PRO A 252 -6.62 13.25 -0.06
CA PRO A 252 -7.11 13.81 -1.31
C PRO A 252 -6.06 14.72 -1.95
N SER A 253 -6.06 14.82 -3.27
CA SER A 253 -5.15 15.69 -3.98
C SER A 253 -5.57 17.16 -3.97
N GLY A 254 -4.60 18.05 -4.18
CA GLY A 254 -4.86 19.45 -4.49
C GLY A 254 -5.53 19.63 -5.87
N PRO A 255 -6.12 20.81 -6.12
CA PRO A 255 -6.96 21.08 -7.28
C PRO A 255 -6.24 21.01 -8.64
N ASP A 256 -4.92 21.17 -8.67
CA ASP A 256 -4.12 21.11 -9.90
C ASP A 256 -3.30 19.81 -10.02
N SER A 257 -3.57 18.80 -9.17
CA SER A 257 -2.96 17.48 -9.28
C SER A 257 -3.61 16.65 -10.39
N GLU A 258 -2.82 15.83 -11.08
CA GLU A 258 -3.33 14.85 -12.05
C GLU A 258 -3.91 13.59 -11.36
N ALA A 259 -3.33 13.18 -10.23
CA ALA A 259 -3.88 12.12 -9.37
C ALA A 259 -5.02 12.65 -8.50
N ALA A 260 -5.98 11.81 -8.13
CA ALA A 260 -7.08 12.17 -7.21
C ALA A 260 -6.68 12.16 -5.73
N GLY A 261 -5.54 11.55 -5.39
CA GLY A 261 -5.04 11.46 -4.03
C GLY A 261 -3.92 10.43 -3.87
N ALA A 262 -3.62 10.05 -2.63
CA ALA A 262 -2.79 8.90 -2.32
C ALA A 262 -3.32 8.15 -1.09
N THR A 263 -2.99 6.86 -1.00
CA THR A 263 -3.05 6.12 0.26
C THR A 263 -1.67 6.16 0.91
N VAL A 264 -1.63 6.40 2.23
CA VAL A 264 -0.40 6.47 3.02
C VAL A 264 -0.45 5.41 4.14
N SER A 265 0.54 4.51 4.15
CA SER A 265 0.78 3.54 5.23
C SER A 265 1.50 4.22 6.40
N VAL A 266 0.78 4.99 7.20
CA VAL A 266 1.37 5.88 8.22
C VAL A 266 2.18 5.17 9.32
N PHE A 267 1.92 3.88 9.55
CA PHE A 267 2.72 3.07 10.48
C PHE A 267 4.07 2.70 9.87
N GLN A 268 4.09 2.30 8.60
CA GLN A 268 5.34 2.06 7.86
C GLN A 268 6.17 3.34 7.72
N VAL A 269 5.51 4.49 7.52
CA VAL A 269 6.19 5.80 7.58
C VAL A 269 6.86 6.00 8.94
N ALA A 270 6.20 5.65 10.04
CA ALA A 270 6.80 5.77 11.36
C ALA A 270 7.96 4.80 11.57
N GLU A 271 7.90 3.60 11.01
CA GLU A 271 9.01 2.64 11.00
C GLU A 271 10.24 3.19 10.24
N ASP A 272 10.05 3.73 9.04
CA ASP A 272 11.11 4.36 8.24
C ASP A 272 11.73 5.57 8.99
N CYS A 273 10.92 6.35 9.73
CA CYS A 273 11.42 7.45 10.56
C CYS A 273 12.21 6.95 11.79
N LEU A 274 11.75 5.89 12.46
CA LEU A 274 12.40 5.32 13.64
C LEU A 274 13.75 4.67 13.31
N THR A 275 13.89 4.12 12.11
CA THR A 275 15.14 3.51 11.60
C THR A 275 16.07 4.55 10.95
N GLY A 276 15.68 5.83 10.93
CA GLY A 276 16.50 6.94 10.41
C GLY A 276 16.58 6.99 8.88
N GLU A 277 15.74 6.22 8.18
CA GLU A 277 15.70 6.19 6.72
C GLU A 277 14.86 7.33 6.14
N SER A 278 14.01 7.96 6.96
CA SER A 278 13.22 9.13 6.59
C SER A 278 12.94 10.07 7.77
N THR A 279 12.17 11.13 7.52
CA THR A 279 11.65 12.09 8.52
C THR A 279 10.19 12.38 8.23
N PHE A 280 9.37 12.63 9.24
CA PHE A 280 7.95 12.95 9.07
C PHE A 280 7.77 14.25 8.27
N THR A 281 8.63 15.24 8.51
CA THR A 281 8.66 16.48 7.73
C THR A 281 8.93 16.21 6.26
N GLY A 282 9.97 15.41 5.96
CA GLY A 282 10.33 15.07 4.58
C GLY A 282 9.25 14.25 3.88
N MET A 283 8.66 13.26 4.57
CA MET A 283 7.56 12.44 4.05
C MET A 283 6.33 13.29 3.71
N HIS A 284 5.94 14.19 4.62
CA HIS A 284 4.84 15.12 4.37
C HIS A 284 5.13 16.02 3.17
N ASP A 285 6.31 16.62 3.12
CA ASP A 285 6.64 17.58 2.07
C ASP A 285 6.73 16.89 0.71
N ALA A 286 7.31 15.71 0.61
CA ALA A 286 7.32 14.93 -0.61
C ALA A 286 5.89 14.54 -1.04
N LEU A 287 5.02 14.14 -0.10
CA LEU A 287 3.60 13.89 -0.38
C LEU A 287 2.88 15.15 -0.87
N ALA A 288 3.16 16.31 -0.25
CA ALA A 288 2.60 17.59 -0.63
C ALA A 288 3.02 18.01 -2.04
N ASP A 289 4.26 17.75 -2.45
CA ASP A 289 4.68 17.95 -3.84
C ASP A 289 3.98 17.02 -4.82
N ARG A 290 3.90 15.73 -4.47
CA ARG A 290 3.30 14.72 -5.34
C ARG A 290 1.81 14.95 -5.58
N LEU A 291 1.08 15.37 -4.55
CA LEU A 291 -0.36 15.61 -4.61
C LEU A 291 -0.73 17.09 -4.76
N ASN A 292 0.25 17.98 -4.89
CA ASN A 292 0.07 19.44 -4.94
C ASN A 292 -0.78 19.96 -3.76
N LEU A 293 -0.50 19.50 -2.54
CA LEU A 293 -1.19 19.90 -1.32
C LEU A 293 -0.80 21.32 -0.89
N SER A 294 -1.69 21.98 -0.17
CA SER A 294 -1.40 23.29 0.40
C SER A 294 -0.59 23.19 1.70
N GLY A 295 0.51 23.94 1.77
CA GLY A 295 1.34 24.04 2.97
C GLY A 295 2.55 23.12 2.95
N ARG A 296 3.53 23.44 3.79
CA ARG A 296 4.77 22.68 3.98
C ARG A 296 5.03 22.54 5.47
N ALA A 297 5.59 21.39 5.84
CA ALA A 297 6.04 21.09 7.19
C ALA A 297 7.46 21.64 7.43
N GLY A 298 8.33 21.58 6.42
CA GLY A 298 9.72 22.04 6.49
C GLY A 298 10.13 22.97 5.35
N ASP A 299 11.44 23.12 5.19
CA ASP A 299 12.05 23.97 4.16
C ASP A 299 12.16 23.27 2.78
N GLY A 300 11.74 22.00 2.67
CA GLY A 300 11.67 21.24 1.41
C GLY A 300 12.98 20.63 0.90
N ASP A 301 14.05 20.64 1.69
CA ASP A 301 15.40 20.21 1.25
C ASP A 301 15.73 18.72 1.51
N THR A 302 14.88 17.99 2.23
CA THR A 302 15.11 16.55 2.49
C THR A 302 14.51 15.72 1.36
N PRO A 303 15.32 15.14 0.46
CA PRO A 303 14.79 14.24 -0.56
C PRO A 303 14.34 12.95 0.14
N VAL A 304 13.10 12.56 -0.12
CA VAL A 304 12.49 11.36 0.44
C VAL A 304 11.96 10.49 -0.69
N ASP A 305 12.27 9.21 -0.63
CA ASP A 305 11.73 8.22 -1.56
C ASP A 305 10.33 7.81 -1.10
N LEU A 306 9.30 8.30 -1.79
CA LEU A 306 7.90 8.00 -1.49
C LEU A 306 7.52 6.56 -1.82
N ASP A 307 8.21 5.92 -2.76
CA ASP A 307 7.89 4.56 -3.19
C ASP A 307 8.27 3.54 -2.11
N ARG A 308 9.17 3.93 -1.19
CA ARG A 308 9.54 3.13 -0.01
C ARG A 308 8.45 3.08 1.05
N ALA A 309 7.78 4.19 1.30
CA ALA A 309 6.78 4.36 2.36
C ALA A 309 5.40 3.76 2.02
N ASP A 310 5.33 2.91 0.98
CA ASP A 310 4.12 2.31 0.44
C ASP A 310 3.02 3.36 0.18
N ILE A 311 3.43 4.54 -0.31
CA ILE A 311 2.52 5.61 -0.69
C ILE A 311 2.07 5.38 -2.12
N GLU A 312 0.80 5.00 -2.26
CA GLU A 312 0.21 4.68 -3.55
C GLU A 312 -0.66 5.84 -4.04
N THR A 313 -0.34 6.42 -5.19
CA THR A 313 -1.23 7.40 -5.83
C THR A 313 -2.50 6.75 -6.34
N VAL A 314 -3.58 7.50 -6.18
CA VAL A 314 -4.93 7.12 -6.54
C VAL A 314 -5.28 7.76 -7.89
N ALA A 315 -5.80 6.95 -8.81
CA ALA A 315 -6.17 7.39 -10.16
C ALA A 315 -7.37 8.34 -10.14
N SER A 316 -7.43 9.26 -11.08
CA SER A 316 -8.59 10.16 -11.24
C SER A 316 -9.83 9.43 -11.76
N ASP A 317 -11.03 10.01 -11.54
CA ASP A 317 -12.29 9.46 -12.07
C ASP A 317 -12.25 9.20 -13.59
N ALA A 318 -11.56 10.07 -14.33
CA ALA A 318 -11.40 9.93 -15.77
C ALA A 318 -10.53 8.72 -16.13
N GLU A 319 -9.46 8.48 -15.37
CA GLU A 319 -8.59 7.31 -15.52
C GLU A 319 -9.31 6.02 -15.12
N ILE A 320 -10.13 6.06 -14.06
CA ILE A 320 -10.96 4.93 -13.65
C ILE A 320 -11.99 4.59 -14.73
N GLU A 321 -12.66 5.56 -15.33
CA GLU A 321 -13.62 5.28 -16.40
C GLU A 321 -12.92 4.71 -17.64
N ASP A 322 -11.77 5.25 -18.03
CA ASP A 322 -10.96 4.76 -19.15
C ASP A 322 -10.41 3.35 -18.88
N ALA A 323 -9.98 3.06 -17.66
CA ALA A 323 -9.58 1.71 -17.24
C ALA A 323 -10.78 0.74 -17.21
N ALA A 324 -11.94 1.18 -16.72
CA ALA A 324 -13.17 0.40 -16.73
C ALA A 324 -13.65 0.07 -18.15
N GLU A 325 -13.54 1.02 -19.08
CA GLU A 325 -13.85 0.78 -20.50
C GLU A 325 -12.90 -0.27 -21.09
N ARG A 326 -11.61 -0.21 -20.77
CA ARG A 326 -10.64 -1.24 -21.21
C ARG A 326 -10.94 -2.61 -20.64
N LEU A 327 -11.27 -2.71 -19.34
CA LEU A 327 -11.67 -3.96 -18.72
C LEU A 327 -12.91 -4.54 -19.42
N ARG A 328 -13.93 -3.70 -19.68
CA ARG A 328 -15.13 -4.12 -20.41
C ARG A 328 -14.80 -4.67 -21.80
N ASN A 329 -13.98 -3.96 -22.57
CA ASN A 329 -13.54 -4.42 -23.89
C ASN A 329 -12.77 -5.75 -23.80
N GLY A 330 -11.89 -5.90 -22.80
CA GLY A 330 -11.16 -7.14 -22.56
C GLY A 330 -12.08 -8.32 -22.21
N ALA A 331 -13.15 -8.06 -21.46
CA ALA A 331 -14.16 -9.06 -21.11
C ALA A 331 -14.97 -9.54 -22.32
N GLU A 332 -15.35 -8.61 -23.20
CA GLU A 332 -16.05 -8.90 -24.46
C GLU A 332 -15.16 -9.71 -25.40
N ASP A 333 -13.90 -9.30 -25.57
CA ASP A 333 -12.90 -10.03 -26.34
C ASP A 333 -12.66 -11.45 -25.80
N LEU A 334 -12.68 -11.62 -24.47
CA LEU A 334 -12.54 -12.92 -23.82
C LEU A 334 -13.74 -13.83 -24.12
N ALA A 335 -14.96 -13.31 -23.99
CA ALA A 335 -16.19 -14.04 -24.27
C ALA A 335 -16.32 -14.42 -25.77
N GLU A 336 -15.95 -13.50 -26.68
CA GLU A 336 -15.96 -13.76 -28.13
C GLU A 336 -14.93 -14.82 -28.54
N ARG A 337 -13.77 -14.85 -27.87
CA ARG A 337 -12.71 -15.81 -28.16
C ARG A 337 -13.08 -17.25 -27.82
N TRP A 338 -13.98 -17.45 -26.85
CA TRP A 338 -14.32 -18.78 -26.31
C TRP A 338 -15.84 -19.04 -26.29
N PRO A 339 -16.50 -19.08 -27.45
CA PRO A 339 -17.96 -19.21 -27.54
C PRO A 339 -18.49 -20.54 -26.98
N ASP A 340 -17.66 -21.58 -26.93
CA ASP A 340 -18.05 -22.92 -26.45
C ASP A 340 -18.32 -22.97 -24.93
N TYR A 341 -17.81 -21.98 -24.17
CA TYR A 341 -17.98 -21.91 -22.72
C TYR A 341 -19.23 -21.14 -22.28
N ASP A 342 -19.98 -20.53 -23.23
CA ASP A 342 -21.23 -19.78 -22.99
C ASP A 342 -21.04 -18.72 -21.89
N LEU A 343 -20.12 -17.79 -22.13
CA LEU A 343 -19.81 -16.68 -21.23
C LEU A 343 -20.80 -15.52 -21.48
N ASP A 344 -21.90 -15.49 -20.72
CA ASP A 344 -23.05 -14.60 -20.91
C ASP A 344 -23.15 -13.45 -19.87
N PHE A 345 -22.11 -13.23 -19.08
CA PHE A 345 -22.07 -12.26 -17.97
C PHE A 345 -23.13 -12.49 -16.88
N SER A 346 -23.56 -13.74 -16.68
CA SER A 346 -24.33 -14.17 -15.50
C SER A 346 -23.39 -14.60 -14.35
N VAL A 347 -23.89 -14.64 -13.11
CA VAL A 347 -23.11 -15.19 -11.98
C VAL A 347 -22.72 -16.66 -12.23
N ASP A 348 -23.63 -17.46 -12.77
CA ASP A 348 -23.38 -18.88 -13.11
C ASP A 348 -22.29 -19.07 -14.17
N SER A 349 -22.04 -18.05 -15.00
CA SER A 349 -20.98 -18.11 -16.02
C SER A 349 -19.58 -17.98 -15.42
N LEU A 350 -19.42 -17.52 -14.17
CA LEU A 350 -18.12 -17.45 -13.51
C LEU A 350 -17.54 -18.84 -13.24
N GLU A 351 -18.37 -19.82 -12.89
CA GLU A 351 -17.91 -21.22 -12.78
C GLU A 351 -17.46 -21.80 -14.13
N ARG A 352 -18.03 -21.31 -15.24
CA ARG A 352 -17.61 -21.70 -16.60
C ARG A 352 -16.28 -21.05 -16.94
N LEU A 353 -16.09 -19.80 -16.53
CA LEU A 353 -14.82 -19.09 -16.69
C LEU A 353 -13.70 -19.72 -15.84
N ASP A 354 -13.96 -20.09 -14.59
CA ASP A 354 -12.99 -20.84 -13.76
C ASP A 354 -12.54 -22.13 -14.45
N ARG A 355 -13.49 -22.88 -15.05
CA ARG A 355 -13.19 -24.09 -15.83
C ARG A 355 -12.42 -23.81 -17.13
N LEU A 356 -12.69 -22.69 -17.80
CA LEU A 356 -11.92 -22.26 -18.96
C LEU A 356 -10.47 -22.00 -18.57
N LEU A 357 -10.25 -21.24 -17.48
CA LEU A 357 -8.92 -20.94 -16.97
C LEU A 357 -8.17 -22.19 -16.52
N GLU A 358 -8.87 -23.23 -16.06
CA GLU A 358 -8.25 -24.51 -15.68
C GLU A 358 -7.87 -25.35 -16.90
N ALA A 359 -8.69 -25.30 -17.96
CA ALA A 359 -8.51 -26.13 -19.14
C ALA A 359 -7.51 -25.54 -20.15
N GLU A 360 -7.54 -24.23 -20.35
CA GLU A 360 -6.85 -23.57 -21.46
C GLU A 360 -5.59 -22.80 -21.02
N LEU A 361 -5.48 -22.46 -19.73
CA LEU A 361 -4.34 -21.72 -19.21
C LEU A 361 -3.30 -22.64 -18.58
N ASP A 362 -2.04 -22.50 -18.98
CA ASP A 362 -0.90 -23.09 -18.28
C ASP A 362 -0.58 -22.23 -17.03
N ARG A 363 -1.24 -22.53 -15.91
CA ARG A 363 -1.20 -21.71 -14.69
C ARG A 363 0.17 -21.65 -14.04
N ASP A 364 0.91 -22.76 -14.09
CA ASP A 364 2.27 -22.88 -13.53
C ASP A 364 3.24 -21.90 -14.18
N ARG A 365 2.95 -21.49 -15.42
CA ARG A 365 3.73 -20.48 -16.14
C ARG A 365 3.69 -19.09 -15.49
N PHE A 366 2.66 -18.79 -14.71
CA PHE A 366 2.42 -17.43 -14.19
C PHE A 366 2.65 -17.28 -12.68
N GLU A 367 3.09 -18.34 -11.99
CA GLU A 367 3.20 -18.37 -10.53
C GLU A 367 4.10 -17.23 -9.99
N ASN A 368 5.22 -16.98 -10.65
CA ASN A 368 6.23 -15.98 -10.23
C ASN A 368 6.42 -14.85 -11.24
N VAL A 369 5.47 -14.68 -12.16
CA VAL A 369 5.54 -13.63 -13.18
C VAL A 369 4.96 -12.35 -12.61
N GLU A 370 5.76 -11.27 -12.64
CA GLU A 370 5.32 -9.94 -12.28
C GLU A 370 4.27 -9.42 -13.26
N LEU A 371 3.30 -8.65 -12.79
CA LEU A 371 2.23 -8.10 -13.63
C LEU A 371 2.63 -6.74 -14.21
N GLY A 372 2.52 -6.55 -15.51
CA GLY A 372 2.66 -5.25 -16.16
C GLY A 372 4.06 -4.89 -16.66
N ASP A 373 5.04 -5.80 -16.61
CA ASP A 373 6.32 -5.62 -17.30
C ASP A 373 6.11 -5.74 -18.83
N GLU A 374 6.32 -4.62 -19.54
CA GLU A 374 6.17 -4.57 -21.00
C GLU A 374 7.37 -5.21 -21.73
N SER A 375 8.48 -5.40 -21.03
CA SER A 375 9.70 -6.00 -21.58
C SER A 375 9.68 -7.51 -21.52
N ASP A 376 8.94 -8.07 -20.55
CA ASP A 376 8.77 -9.51 -20.39
C ASP A 376 7.51 -10.03 -21.10
N ARG A 377 7.70 -11.08 -21.90
CA ARG A 377 6.61 -11.64 -22.69
C ARG A 377 5.58 -12.38 -21.83
N GLU A 378 6.01 -13.00 -20.74
CA GLU A 378 5.12 -13.73 -19.85
C GLU A 378 4.27 -12.77 -19.05
N SER A 379 4.86 -11.65 -18.62
CA SER A 379 4.17 -10.54 -17.96
C SER A 379 3.11 -9.91 -18.85
N MET A 380 3.44 -9.57 -20.11
CA MET A 380 2.44 -9.09 -21.07
C MET A 380 1.28 -10.06 -21.29
N LEU A 381 1.58 -11.37 -21.35
CA LEU A 381 0.55 -12.40 -21.48
C LEU A 381 -0.29 -12.49 -20.21
N LEU A 382 0.32 -12.47 -19.03
CA LEU A 382 -0.38 -12.46 -17.74
C LEU A 382 -1.33 -11.26 -17.68
N THR A 383 -0.85 -10.06 -18.01
CA THR A 383 -1.67 -8.84 -18.02
C THR A 383 -2.85 -8.97 -18.96
N ALA A 384 -2.67 -9.52 -20.16
CA ALA A 384 -3.78 -9.71 -21.10
C ALA A 384 -4.87 -10.66 -20.56
N HIS A 385 -4.48 -11.75 -19.88
CA HIS A 385 -5.45 -12.66 -19.26
C HIS A 385 -6.14 -12.01 -18.06
N VAL A 386 -5.38 -11.36 -17.19
CA VAL A 386 -5.91 -10.65 -16.02
C VAL A 386 -6.90 -9.57 -16.43
N VAL A 387 -6.59 -8.75 -17.44
CA VAL A 387 -7.51 -7.70 -17.95
C VAL A 387 -8.83 -8.30 -18.43
N GLY A 388 -8.80 -9.39 -19.21
CA GLY A 388 -10.02 -10.04 -19.68
C GLY A 388 -10.84 -10.65 -18.55
N VAL A 389 -10.19 -11.36 -17.62
CA VAL A 389 -10.85 -12.05 -16.50
C VAL A 389 -11.40 -11.05 -15.48
N ALA A 390 -10.61 -10.04 -15.11
CA ALA A 390 -11.01 -8.98 -14.19
C ALA A 390 -12.19 -8.19 -14.77
N GLY A 391 -12.14 -7.85 -16.06
CA GLY A 391 -13.24 -7.17 -16.72
C GLY A 391 -14.51 -8.01 -16.76
N TYR A 392 -14.38 -9.33 -16.96
CA TYR A 392 -15.54 -10.22 -16.95
C TYR A 392 -16.19 -10.28 -15.57
N LEU A 393 -15.41 -10.45 -14.52
CA LEU A 393 -15.90 -10.39 -13.14
C LEU A 393 -16.55 -9.04 -12.83
N ALA A 394 -15.88 -7.94 -13.21
CA ALA A 394 -16.38 -6.59 -13.00
C ALA A 394 -17.76 -6.39 -13.67
N GLU A 395 -17.91 -6.79 -14.93
CA GLU A 395 -19.18 -6.68 -15.64
C GLU A 395 -20.27 -7.58 -15.07
N VAL A 396 -19.94 -8.79 -14.58
CA VAL A 396 -20.92 -9.63 -13.87
C VAL A 396 -21.40 -8.92 -12.60
N LEU A 397 -20.50 -8.39 -11.78
CA LEU A 397 -20.86 -7.68 -10.55
C LEU A 397 -21.69 -6.42 -10.84
N ARG A 398 -21.28 -5.61 -11.81
CA ARG A 398 -22.03 -4.39 -12.19
C ARG A 398 -23.42 -4.71 -12.72
N ARG A 399 -23.58 -5.75 -13.55
CA ARG A 399 -24.86 -6.10 -14.20
C ARG A 399 -25.80 -6.87 -13.29
N GLN A 400 -25.28 -7.73 -12.42
CA GLN A 400 -26.08 -8.68 -11.63
C GLN A 400 -26.20 -8.29 -10.16
N ARG A 401 -25.32 -7.41 -9.66
CA ARG A 401 -25.22 -7.05 -8.24
C ARG A 401 -25.21 -5.54 -7.99
N ASP A 402 -25.56 -4.73 -8.99
CA ASP A 402 -25.58 -3.25 -8.92
C ASP A 402 -24.29 -2.68 -8.31
N ALA A 403 -23.14 -3.26 -8.68
CA ALA A 403 -21.85 -2.81 -8.18
C ALA A 403 -21.41 -1.51 -8.87
N ASP A 404 -20.80 -0.61 -8.10
CA ASP A 404 -20.24 0.65 -8.58
C ASP A 404 -18.74 0.73 -8.28
N TRP A 405 -17.97 1.43 -9.13
CA TRP A 405 -16.58 1.72 -8.83
C TRP A 405 -16.49 2.61 -7.60
N ALA A 406 -15.51 2.34 -6.74
CA ALA A 406 -15.24 3.17 -5.58
C ALA A 406 -14.82 4.58 -6.02
N GLU A 407 -15.41 5.60 -5.40
CA GLU A 407 -15.08 7.01 -5.64
C GLU A 407 -13.65 7.39 -5.18
N GLN A 408 -12.94 6.47 -4.52
CA GLN A 408 -11.57 6.68 -4.04
C GLN A 408 -10.51 6.32 -5.10
N GLY A 409 -10.82 6.48 -6.39
CA GLY A 409 -9.85 6.40 -7.49
C GLY A 409 -9.00 5.12 -7.58
N ARG A 410 -9.49 4.02 -7.01
CA ARG A 410 -8.93 2.67 -7.15
C ARG A 410 -9.88 1.84 -8.00
N MET A 411 -9.35 0.85 -8.72
CA MET A 411 -10.16 -0.11 -9.48
C MET A 411 -10.80 -1.16 -8.56
N VAL A 412 -11.59 -0.69 -7.58
CA VAL A 412 -12.31 -1.52 -6.61
C VAL A 412 -13.80 -1.33 -6.83
N LEU A 413 -14.56 -2.43 -6.87
CA LEU A 413 -16.01 -2.43 -6.93
C LEU A 413 -16.61 -2.49 -5.54
N ILE A 414 -17.60 -1.65 -5.30
CA ILE A 414 -18.45 -1.68 -4.11
C ILE A 414 -19.73 -2.42 -4.46
N VAL A 415 -19.94 -3.57 -3.84
CA VAL A 415 -21.20 -4.32 -3.94
C VAL A 415 -22.05 -3.98 -2.71
N ALA A 416 -23.19 -3.36 -2.93
CA ALA A 416 -24.14 -3.07 -1.87
C ALA A 416 -24.95 -4.32 -1.51
N HIS A 417 -25.07 -4.57 -0.20
CA HIS A 417 -25.99 -5.52 0.41
C HIS A 417 -26.88 -4.74 1.38
N ASN A 418 -28.07 -5.27 1.68
CA ASN A 418 -29.11 -4.59 2.47
C ASN A 418 -28.57 -3.68 3.59
N ASP A 419 -27.66 -4.21 4.42
CA ASP A 419 -27.05 -3.50 5.55
C ASP A 419 -25.50 -3.49 5.52
N SER A 420 -24.87 -3.89 4.42
CA SER A 420 -23.39 -3.94 4.34
C SER A 420 -22.87 -3.63 2.94
N ARG A 421 -21.60 -3.28 2.83
CA ARG A 421 -20.92 -3.05 1.55
C ARG A 421 -19.69 -3.95 1.49
N THR A 422 -19.55 -4.69 0.41
CA THR A 422 -18.37 -5.53 0.16
C THR A 422 -17.51 -4.84 -0.88
N ARG A 423 -16.21 -4.71 -0.59
CA ARG A 423 -15.20 -4.23 -1.54
C ARG A 423 -14.62 -5.44 -2.28
N ILE A 424 -14.57 -5.37 -3.61
CA ILE A 424 -13.99 -6.40 -4.45
C ILE A 424 -13.01 -5.73 -5.40
N ASP A 425 -11.75 -6.13 -5.33
CA ASP A 425 -10.77 -5.81 -6.37
C ASP A 425 -10.84 -6.89 -7.47
N PRO A 426 -11.43 -6.58 -8.64
CA PRO A 426 -11.55 -7.56 -9.71
C PRO A 426 -10.20 -7.97 -10.30
N ILE A 427 -9.15 -7.15 -10.19
CA ILE A 427 -7.82 -7.44 -10.70
C ILE A 427 -7.12 -8.44 -9.77
N GLU A 428 -7.12 -8.21 -8.46
CA GLU A 428 -6.56 -9.17 -7.49
C GLU A 428 -7.23 -10.54 -7.58
N VAL A 429 -8.56 -10.56 -7.66
CA VAL A 429 -9.33 -11.81 -7.82
C VAL A 429 -8.96 -12.50 -9.14
N ALA A 430 -8.80 -11.75 -10.23
CA ALA A 430 -8.38 -12.31 -11.51
C ALA A 430 -6.96 -12.87 -11.47
N ILE A 431 -6.00 -12.20 -10.82
CA ILE A 431 -4.64 -12.71 -10.62
C ILE A 431 -4.69 -14.04 -9.88
N ALA A 432 -5.44 -14.12 -8.78
CA ALA A 432 -5.59 -15.35 -8.01
C ALA A 432 -6.22 -16.48 -8.85
N ALA A 433 -7.25 -16.18 -9.65
CA ALA A 433 -7.89 -17.17 -10.51
C ALA A 433 -6.96 -17.66 -11.65
N VAL A 434 -6.24 -16.74 -12.29
CA VAL A 434 -5.27 -17.03 -13.36
C VAL A 434 -4.09 -17.86 -12.84
N ARG A 435 -3.62 -17.58 -11.63
CA ARG A 435 -2.57 -18.38 -10.95
C ARG A 435 -3.10 -19.66 -10.30
N GLY A 436 -4.42 -19.87 -10.27
CA GLY A 436 -5.05 -21.05 -9.68
C GLY A 436 -5.07 -21.09 -8.15
N SER A 437 -4.81 -19.97 -7.49
CA SER A 437 -4.91 -19.83 -6.03
C SER A 437 -6.29 -19.36 -5.56
N GLY A 438 -7.18 -18.95 -6.48
CA GLY A 438 -8.53 -18.48 -6.19
C GLY A 438 -9.58 -18.97 -7.19
N SER A 439 -10.85 -18.61 -6.94
CA SER A 439 -11.99 -18.89 -7.81
C SER A 439 -12.85 -17.63 -7.94
N LEU A 440 -13.24 -17.30 -9.17
CA LEU A 440 -14.07 -16.14 -9.46
C LEU A 440 -15.47 -16.29 -8.87
N ALA A 441 -16.05 -17.50 -8.98
CA ALA A 441 -17.38 -17.78 -8.45
C ALA A 441 -17.43 -17.65 -6.92
N ALA A 442 -16.36 -18.06 -6.23
CA ALA A 442 -16.26 -17.95 -4.77
C ALA A 442 -16.09 -16.50 -4.28
N SER A 443 -15.61 -15.59 -5.12
CA SER A 443 -15.41 -14.18 -4.79
C SER A 443 -16.68 -13.32 -4.92
N VAL A 444 -17.76 -13.86 -5.49
CA VAL A 444 -19.03 -13.13 -5.58
C VAL A 444 -19.83 -13.30 -4.28
N PRO A 445 -20.16 -12.22 -3.57
CA PRO A 445 -20.95 -12.31 -2.35
C PRO A 445 -22.36 -12.84 -2.63
N ASP A 446 -22.80 -13.79 -1.79
CA ASP A 446 -24.13 -14.37 -1.83
C ASP A 446 -25.17 -13.33 -1.42
N VAL A 447 -25.99 -12.89 -2.38
CA VAL A 447 -27.18 -12.10 -2.06
C VAL A 447 -28.27 -13.08 -1.69
N SER A 448 -28.42 -13.35 -0.39
CA SER A 448 -29.63 -13.98 0.12
C SER A 448 -30.83 -13.13 -0.30
N HIS A 449 -31.50 -13.53 -1.39
CA HIS A 449 -32.84 -13.05 -1.69
C HIS A 449 -33.72 -13.60 -0.57
N ASP A 450 -34.03 -12.75 0.42
CA ASP A 450 -35.17 -12.98 1.29
C ASP A 450 -36.39 -12.94 0.39
N ASP A 451 -36.79 -14.12 -0.09
CA ASP A 451 -38.00 -14.34 -0.86
C ASP A 451 -39.16 -14.07 0.10
N GLY A 452 -39.50 -12.80 0.22
CA GLY A 452 -40.60 -12.27 1.00
C GLY A 452 -41.91 -12.83 0.50
N LEU A 453 -42.26 -14.02 0.98
CA LEU A 453 -43.60 -14.58 0.93
C LEU A 453 -44.52 -13.68 1.77
N VAL A 454 -45.27 -12.81 1.09
CA VAL A 454 -46.48 -12.15 1.61
C VAL A 454 -47.72 -12.91 1.13
#